data_AF-A0A497NUF5-F1
#
_entry.id   AF-A0A497NUF5-F1
#
_cell.length_a   1.000
_cell.length_b   1.000
_cell.length_c   1.000
_cell.angle_alpha   90.00
_cell.angle_beta   90.00
_cell.angle_gamma   90.00
#
_symmetry.space_group_name_H-M   'P 1'
#
loop_
_entity.id
_entity.type
_entity.pdbx_description
1 polymer ?
#
loop_
_entity_poly.entity_id
_entity_poly.type
_entity_poly.pdbx_seq_one_letter_code
_entity_poly.pdbx_strand_id
1 'polypeptide(L)'
;MNRDQVIGALILAASVIGIIVYGWVLSFTEWAMLLLQLTGVVAVAAVLGILASIGYTLATTPPPKPIEEVEKQLEEELKRLEGEAAFKGIER
;
A
#
# COMPACT_ATOMS: atom_id res chain seq x y z
N MET A 1 18.75 -2.24 -21.05
CA MET A 1 18.69 -1.95 -19.60
C MET A 1 17.41 -2.56 -19.06
N ASN A 2 17.48 -3.28 -17.94
CA ASN A 2 16.32 -4.02 -17.44
C ASN A 2 15.23 -3.03 -16.99
N ARG A 3 13.97 -3.26 -17.39
CA ARG A 3 12.86 -2.33 -17.13
C ARG A 3 12.70 -2.05 -15.63
N ASP A 4 12.95 -3.06 -14.81
CA ASP A 4 12.87 -2.98 -13.36
C ASP A 4 13.95 -2.06 -12.75
N GLN A 5 15.12 -2.01 -13.38
CA GLN A 5 16.23 -1.14 -12.95
C GLN A 5 15.98 0.32 -13.31
N VAL A 6 15.27 0.58 -14.41
CA VAL A 6 14.84 1.94 -14.81
C VAL A 6 13.77 2.46 -13.87
N ILE A 7 12.79 1.63 -13.51
CA ILE A 7 11.75 1.99 -12.54
C ILE A 7 12.38 2.25 -11.17
N GLY A 8 13.29 1.37 -10.71
CA GLY A 8 14.03 1.58 -9.47
C GLY A 8 14.84 2.87 -9.47
N ALA A 9 15.56 3.16 -10.56
CA ALA A 9 16.33 4.40 -10.70
C ALA A 9 15.45 5.65 -10.74
N LEU A 10 14.27 5.59 -11.37
CA LEU A 10 13.29 6.68 -11.41
C LEU A 10 12.74 6.99 -10.02
N ILE A 11 12.38 5.96 -9.26
CA ILE A 11 11.90 6.11 -7.88
C ILE A 11 12.99 6.72 -7.02
N LEU A 12 14.23 6.20 -7.11
CA LEU A 12 15.36 6.70 -6.35
C LEU A 12 15.65 8.18 -6.69
N ALA A 13 15.67 8.53 -7.98
CA ALA A 13 15.86 9.91 -8.42
C ALA A 13 14.74 10.83 -7.92
N ALA A 14 13.47 10.42 -8.01
CA ALA A 14 12.34 11.19 -7.51
C ALA A 14 12.41 11.41 -5.99
N SER A 15 12.79 10.38 -5.21
CA SER A 15 12.97 10.49 -3.77
C SER A 15 14.11 11.46 -3.41
N VAL A 16 15.26 11.35 -4.08
CA VAL A 16 16.41 12.23 -3.83
C VAL A 16 16.08 13.68 -4.18
N ILE A 17 15.40 13.91 -5.31
CA ILE A 17 14.94 15.25 -5.70
C ILE A 17 13.96 15.80 -4.67
N GLY A 18 13.01 14.97 -4.19
CA GLY A 18 12.06 15.36 -3.15
C GLY A 18 12.76 15.80 -1.86
N ILE A 19 13.79 15.08 -1.41
CA ILE A 19 14.57 15.41 -0.22
C ILE A 19 15.31 16.75 -0.39
N ILE A 20 15.95 16.95 -1.55
CA ILE A 20 16.72 18.17 -1.83
C ILE A 20 15.79 19.38 -1.92
N VAL A 21 14.66 19.27 -2.61
CA VAL A 21 13.66 20.34 -2.72
C VAL A 21 13.06 20.65 -1.34
N TYR A 22 12.71 19.63 -0.56
CA TYR A 22 12.17 19.81 0.79
C TYR A 22 13.18 20.52 1.72
N GLY A 23 14.45 20.07 1.71
CA GLY A 23 15.52 20.70 2.49
C GLY A 23 15.80 22.15 2.06
N TRP A 24 15.81 22.42 0.74
CA TRP A 24 16.04 23.76 0.21
C TRP A 24 14.92 24.73 0.61
N VAL A 25 13.66 24.32 0.45
CA VAL A 25 12.51 25.16 0.78
C VAL A 25 12.44 25.42 2.30
N LEU A 26 12.79 24.43 3.13
CA LEU A 26 12.88 24.62 4.58
C LEU A 26 14.01 25.59 4.99
N SER A 27 15.16 25.56 4.31
CA SER A 27 16.32 26.39 4.69
C SER A 27 16.28 27.83 4.17
N PHE A 28 15.52 28.14 3.10
CA PHE A 28 15.63 29.43 2.41
C PHE A 28 14.37 30.33 2.48
N THR A 29 13.27 29.87 3.08
CA THR A 29 11.98 30.59 3.02
C THR A 29 11.39 30.82 4.41
N GLU A 30 10.92 32.03 4.73
CA GLU A 30 10.19 32.35 5.98
C GLU A 30 8.88 31.54 6.13
N TRP A 31 8.44 30.91 5.04
CA TRP A 31 7.33 29.96 4.97
C TRP A 31 7.66 28.59 5.56
N ALA A 32 8.88 28.37 6.05
CA ALA A 32 9.30 27.13 6.71
C ALA A 32 8.32 26.71 7.82
N MET A 33 7.80 27.67 8.59
CA MET A 33 6.83 27.39 9.65
C MET A 33 5.48 26.92 9.09
N LEU A 34 4.99 27.52 8.01
CA LEU A 34 3.77 27.11 7.31
C LEU A 34 3.91 25.74 6.64
N LEU A 35 5.06 25.48 6.01
CA LEU A 35 5.35 24.19 5.38
C LEU A 35 5.53 23.06 6.40
N LEU A 36 6.23 23.32 7.50
CA LEU A 36 6.37 22.36 8.59
C LEU A 36 4.98 22.02 9.17
N GLN A 37 4.14 23.04 9.39
CA GLN A 37 2.77 22.84 9.84
C GLN A 37 1.93 22.06 8.83
N LEU A 38 2.06 22.35 7.52
CA LEU A 38 1.36 21.61 6.47
C LEU A 38 1.80 20.14 6.44
N THR A 39 3.11 19.86 6.49
CA THR A 39 3.60 18.47 6.53
C THR A 39 3.19 17.74 7.81
N GLY A 40 3.15 18.43 8.95
CA GLY A 40 2.64 17.89 10.20
C GLY A 40 1.15 17.53 10.10
N VAL A 41 0.33 18.41 9.53
CA VAL A 41 -1.10 18.14 9.28
C VAL A 41 -1.27 16.97 8.32
N VAL A 42 -0.49 16.89 7.23
CA VAL A 42 -0.56 15.77 6.27
C VAL A 42 -0.14 14.45 6.93
N ALA A 43 0.93 14.44 7.73
CA ALA A 43 1.37 13.26 8.46
C ALA A 43 0.30 12.78 9.45
N VAL A 44 -0.27 13.70 10.24
CA VAL A 44 -1.36 13.38 11.18
C VAL A 44 -2.62 12.93 10.43
N ALA A 45 -2.98 13.58 9.32
CA ALA A 45 -4.13 13.21 8.50
C ALA A 45 -3.96 11.85 7.83
N ALA A 46 -2.73 11.46 7.45
CA ALA A 46 -2.46 10.12 6.94
C ALA A 46 -2.68 9.06 8.03
N VAL A 47 -2.16 9.28 9.24
CA VAL A 47 -2.35 8.37 10.38
C VAL A 47 -3.84 8.27 10.76
N LEU A 48 -4.51 9.41 10.91
CA LEU A 48 -5.94 9.46 11.21
C LEU A 48 -6.79 8.90 10.07
N GLY A 49 -6.37 9.05 8.82
CA GLY A 49 -7.04 8.47 7.66
C GLY A 49 -6.99 6.94 7.68
N ILE A 50 -5.83 6.36 8.05
CA ILE A 50 -5.72 4.91 8.24
C ILE A 50 -6.61 4.45 9.40
N LEU A 51 -6.55 5.12 10.56
CA LEU A 51 -7.40 4.79 11.71
C LEU A 51 -8.88 4.93 11.39
N ALA A 52 -9.27 5.96 10.64
CA ALA A 52 -10.64 6.17 10.18
C ALA A 52 -11.05 5.11 9.16
N SER A 53 -10.16 4.67 8.26
CA SER A 53 -10.47 3.59 7.33
C SER A 53 -10.72 2.27 8.05
N ILE A 54 -9.91 1.96 9.08
CA ILE A 54 -10.10 0.76 9.91
C ILE A 54 -11.36 0.90 10.76
N GLY A 55 -11.56 2.05 11.42
CA GLY A 55 -12.75 2.33 12.21
C GLY A 55 -14.02 2.30 11.38
N TYR A 56 -13.96 2.77 10.13
CA TYR A 56 -15.03 2.64 9.16
C TYR A 56 -15.32 1.17 8.88
N THR A 57 -14.30 0.36 8.58
CA THR A 57 -14.52 -1.09 8.36
C THR A 57 -15.13 -1.77 9.59
N LEU A 58 -14.65 -1.51 10.82
CA LEU A 58 -15.19 -2.11 12.04
C LEU A 58 -16.61 -1.66 12.36
N ALA A 59 -16.94 -0.39 12.08
CA ALA A 59 -18.30 0.14 12.28
C ALA A 59 -19.29 -0.39 11.24
N THR A 60 -18.82 -0.69 10.02
CA THR A 60 -19.67 -1.14 8.91
C THR A 60 -19.61 -2.64 8.64
N THR A 61 -18.73 -3.40 9.29
CA THR A 61 -18.73 -4.86 9.23
C THR A 61 -19.53 -5.42 10.40
N PRO A 62 -20.72 -6.02 10.14
CA PRO A 62 -21.39 -6.86 11.10
C PRO A 62 -20.46 -8.03 11.46
N PRO A 63 -20.60 -8.58 12.68
CA PRO A 63 -19.67 -9.54 13.25
C PRO A 63 -19.34 -10.66 12.24
N PRO A 64 -18.04 -10.97 12.09
CA PRO A 64 -17.54 -11.91 11.09
C PRO A 64 -18.29 -13.24 11.20
N LYS A 65 -18.77 -13.73 10.05
CA LYS A 65 -19.37 -15.07 9.96
C LYS A 65 -18.33 -16.13 10.33
N PRO A 66 -18.77 -17.29 10.88
CA PRO A 66 -17.89 -18.34 11.39
C PRO A 66 -16.84 -18.79 10.38
N ILE A 67 -15.61 -18.95 10.86
CA ILE A 67 -14.38 -19.24 10.09
C ILE A 67 -14.48 -20.54 9.25
N GLU A 68 -15.38 -21.46 9.61
CA GLU A 68 -15.58 -22.75 8.94
C GLU A 68 -16.06 -22.65 7.48
N GLU A 69 -16.82 -21.61 7.12
CA GLU A 69 -17.28 -21.42 5.73
C GLU A 69 -16.15 -20.89 4.82
N VAL A 70 -15.23 -20.09 5.38
CA VAL A 70 -14.09 -19.50 4.66
C VAL A 70 -13.01 -20.56 4.40
N GLU A 71 -12.74 -21.44 5.37
CA GLU A 71 -11.80 -22.56 5.19
C GLU A 71 -12.27 -23.54 4.10
N LYS A 72 -13.57 -23.88 4.07
CA LYS A 72 -14.12 -24.78 3.05
C LYS A 72 -14.05 -24.20 1.64
N GLN A 73 -14.35 -22.91 1.47
CA GLN A 73 -14.25 -22.23 0.18
C GLN A 73 -12.79 -22.15 -0.31
N LEU A 74 -11.85 -21.91 0.61
CA LEU A 74 -10.42 -21.86 0.28
C LEU A 74 -9.86 -23.24 -0.08
N GLU A 75 -10.25 -24.31 0.62
CA GLU A 75 -9.90 -25.68 0.27
C GLU A 75 -10.45 -26.12 -1.10
N GLU A 76 -11.69 -25.72 -1.43
CA GLU A 76 -12.28 -26.00 -2.75
C GLU A 76 -11.55 -25.25 -3.88
N GLU A 77 -11.17 -23.99 -3.67
CA GLU A 77 -10.37 -23.23 -4.63
C GLU A 77 -8.97 -23.82 -4.80
N LEU A 78 -8.29 -24.21 -3.71
CA LEU A 78 -6.98 -24.87 -3.77
C LEU A 78 -7.05 -26.19 -4.56
N LYS A 79 -8.06 -27.03 -4.31
CA LYS A 79 -8.25 -28.27 -5.07
C LYS A 79 -8.52 -28.04 -6.55
N ARG A 80 -9.29 -26.99 -6.91
CA ARG A 80 -9.50 -26.63 -8.32
C ARG A 80 -8.21 -26.18 -8.99
N LEU A 81 -7.40 -25.37 -8.31
CA LEU A 81 -6.13 -24.86 -8.83
C LEU A 81 -5.09 -25.98 -8.99
N GLU A 82 -5.01 -26.91 -8.04
CA GLU A 82 -4.15 -28.10 -8.15
C GLU A 82 -4.60 -29.01 -9.31
N GLY A 83 -5.92 -29.20 -9.48
CA GLY A 83 -6.48 -29.93 -10.60
C GLY A 83 -6.16 -29.29 -11.96
N GLU A 84 -6.31 -27.97 -12.09
CA GLU A 84 -5.96 -27.23 -13.31
C GLU A 84 -4.45 -27.23 -13.58
N ALA A 85 -3.61 -27.10 -12.54
CA ALA A 85 -2.16 -27.15 -12.67
C ALA A 85 -1.65 -28.54 -13.07
N ALA A 86 -2.23 -29.60 -12.49
CA ALA A 86 -1.94 -30.99 -12.86
C ALA A 86 -2.40 -31.30 -14.29
N PHE A 87 -3.61 -30.85 -14.68
CA PHE A 87 -4.13 -31.04 -16.03
C PHE A 87 -3.26 -30.34 -17.08
N LYS A 88 -2.86 -29.08 -16.81
CA LYS A 88 -2.04 -28.28 -17.73
C LYS A 88 -0.58 -28.73 -17.81
N GLY A 89 -0.09 -29.46 -16.80
CA GLY A 89 1.24 -30.10 -16.80
C GLY A 89 1.30 -31.41 -17.59
N ILE A 90 0.17 -32.08 -17.80
CA ILE A 90 0.06 -33.33 -18.59
C ILE A 90 -0.06 -33.02 -20.10
N GLU A 91 -0.47 -31.81 -20.46
CA GLU A 91 -0.71 -31.37 -21.85
C GLU A 91 0.53 -30.75 -22.55
N ARG A 92 1.71 -30.77 -21.92
CA ARG A 92 2.99 -30.27 -22.48
C ARG A 92 4.01 -31.37 -22.76
#